data_AF-A0A7Y2H7B5-F1
#
_entry.id   AF-A0A7Y2H7B5-F1
#
_cell.length_a   1.000
_cell.length_b   1.000
_cell.length_c   1.000
_cell.angle_alpha   90.00
_cell.angle_beta   90.00
_cell.angle_gamma   90.00
#
_symmetry.space_group_name_H-M   'P 1'
#
loop_
_entity.id
_entity.type
_entity.pdbx_description
1 polymer ?
#
loop_
_entity_poly.entity_id
_entity_poly.type
_entity_poly.pdbx_seq_one_letter_code
_entity_poly.pdbx_strand_id
1 'polypeptide(L)' 'LLTHHPEEREGLFNFAGHIHPAVKIRGQGRQSMRLPCFFKGPRQMILPAFGTFTGMHTLEQKKENEVFAIAEDQVIKL' A
#
# COMPACT_ATOMS: atom_id res chain seq x y z
N LEU A 1 3.98 9.35 13.92
CA LEU A 1 4.12 10.48 12.97
C LEU A 1 2.98 10.39 11.96
N LEU A 2 2.45 11.52 11.50
CA LEU A 2 1.44 11.62 10.46
C LEU A 2 1.92 12.66 9.45
N THR A 3 2.20 12.27 8.21
CA THR A 3 2.73 13.18 7.17
C THR A 3 2.05 12.97 5.84
N HIS A 4 2.09 13.97 4.96
CA HIS A 4 1.64 13.79 3.58
C HIS A 4 2.64 12.92 2.80
N HIS A 5 3.91 13.31 2.78
CA HIS A 5 4.99 12.54 2.16
C HIS A 5 5.54 11.49 3.13
N PRO A 6 6.00 10.33 2.62
CA PRO A 6 6.77 9.36 3.39
C PRO A 6 8.01 10.01 4.00
N GLU A 7 8.14 9.90 5.32
CA GLU A 7 9.26 10.45 6.09
C GLU A 7 9.63 9.45 7.20
N GLU A 8 10.93 9.36 7.52
CA GLU A 8 11.42 8.59 8.66
C GLU A 8 11.95 9.52 9.74
N ARG A 9 11.55 9.26 10.99
CA ARG A 9 12.09 9.93 12.17
C ARG A 9 12.41 8.88 13.23
N GLU A 10 13.54 9.05 13.90
CA GLU A 10 13.99 8.10 14.92
C GLU A 10 12.97 7.98 16.07
N GLY A 11 12.76 6.76 16.55
CA GLY A 11 11.79 6.47 17.61
C GLY A 11 10.31 6.59 17.23
N LEU A 12 9.98 6.93 15.97
CA LEU A 12 8.59 7.13 15.53
C LEU A 12 8.21 6.17 14.39
N PHE A 13 7.00 5.63 14.48
CA PHE A 13 6.33 5.00 13.36
C PHE A 13 5.48 6.03 12.60
N ASN A 14 5.57 6.06 11.27
CA ASN A 14 4.89 7.05 10.45
C ASN A 14 3.70 6.48 9.67
N PHE A 15 2.61 7.24 9.56
CA PHE A 15 1.56 7.00 8.58
C PHE A 15 1.61 8.10 7.53
N ALA A 16 1.80 7.72 6.26
CA ALA A 16 2.00 8.65 5.17
C ALA A 16 1.10 8.35 3.96
N GLY A 17 0.82 9.38 3.16
CA GLY A 17 0.09 9.26 1.91
C GLY A 17 1.01 9.44 0.70
N HIS A 18 0.57 10.27 -0.25
CA HIS A 18 1.30 10.72 -1.44
C HIS A 18 1.61 9.66 -2.51
N ILE A 19 2.12 8.48 -2.14
CA ILE A 19 2.55 7.44 -3.10
C ILE A 19 1.37 6.77 -3.81
N HIS A 20 0.24 6.61 -3.12
CA HIS A 20 -0.92 5.85 -3.59
C HIS A 20 -0.54 4.39 -3.95
N PRO A 21 -0.14 3.61 -2.93
CA PRO A 21 0.40 2.27 -3.13
C PRO A 21 -0.65 1.33 -3.73
N ALA A 22 -0.19 0.48 -4.64
CA ALA A 22 -0.95 -0.63 -5.18
C ALA A 22 -0.11 -1.92 -5.17
N VAL A 23 -0.82 -3.05 -5.19
CA VAL A 23 -0.24 -4.38 -5.31
C VAL A 23 -0.80 -5.09 -6.54
N LYS A 24 0.06 -5.85 -7.21
CA LYS A 24 -0.32 -6.62 -8.40
C LYS A 24 -0.74 -8.03 -7.97
N ILE A 25 -2.02 -8.36 -8.17
CA ILE A 25 -2.54 -9.71 -7.99
C ILE A 25 -2.51 -10.44 -9.33
N ARG A 26 -2.11 -11.71 -9.31
CA ARG A 26 -2.14 -12.61 -10.47
C ARG A 26 -3.19 -13.69 -10.23
N GLY A 27 -4.13 -13.82 -11.16
CA GLY A 27 -5.17 -14.83 -11.16
C GLY A 27 -4.87 -15.97 -12.13
N GLN A 28 -5.81 -16.90 -12.22
CA GLN A 28 -5.77 -17.97 -13.22
C GLN A 28 -5.85 -17.41 -14.64
N GLY A 29 -5.44 -18.20 -15.64
CA GLY A 29 -5.56 -17.81 -17.04
C GLY A 29 -4.72 -16.57 -17.41
N ARG A 30 -3.62 -16.30 -16.70
CA ARG A 30 -2.73 -15.13 -16.90
C ARG A 30 -3.40 -13.78 -16.61
N GLN A 31 -4.52 -13.76 -15.89
CA GLN A 31 -5.15 -12.53 -15.45
C GLN A 31 -4.24 -11.81 -14.44
N SER A 32 -4.20 -10.49 -14.52
CA SER A 32 -3.57 -9.68 -13.48
C SER A 32 -4.30 -8.37 -13.27
N MET A 33 -4.47 -7.98 -12.02
CA MET A 33 -5.09 -6.72 -11.63
C MET A 33 -4.20 -5.98 -10.63
N ARG A 34 -4.39 -4.66 -10.55
CA ARG A 34 -3.75 -3.81 -9.54
C ARG A 34 -4.83 -3.37 -8.56
N LEU A 35 -4.61 -3.64 -7.29
CA LEU A 35 -5.50 -3.20 -6.22
C LEU A 35 -4.80 -2.15 -5.38
N PRO A 36 -5.51 -1.09 -4.93
CA PRO A 36 -4.97 -0.23 -3.88
C PRO A 36 -4.70 -1.06 -2.62
N CYS A 37 -3.69 -0.69 -1.85
CA CYS A 37 -3.32 -1.44 -0.65
C CYS A 37 -2.88 -0.52 0.49
N PHE A 38 -2.91 -1.04 1.71
CA PHE A 38 -2.07 -0.53 2.78
C PHE A 38 -0.71 -1.22 2.67
N PHE A 39 0.37 -0.44 2.72
CA PHE A 39 1.73 -0.96 2.62
C PHE A 39 2.49 -0.65 3.92
N LYS A 40 2.64 -1.66 4.78
CA LYS A 40 3.30 -1.53 6.08
C LYS A 40 4.73 -2.04 5.99
N GLY A 41 5.69 -1.12 6.11
CA GLY A 41 7.08 -1.46 6.37
C GLY A 41 7.42 -1.47 7.86
N PRO A 42 8.71 -1.68 8.22
CA PRO A 42 9.15 -1.72 9.61
C PRO A 42 8.95 -0.41 10.37
N ARG A 43 9.04 0.74 9.68
CA ARG A 43 9.05 2.08 10.29
C ARG A 43 7.90 2.98 9.86
N GLN A 44 7.13 2.56 8.87
CA GLN A 44 6.03 3.37 8.34
C GLN A 44 4.98 2.53 7.65
N MET A 45 3.77 3.09 7.58
CA MET A 45 2.66 2.59 6.79
C MET A 45 2.27 3.63 5.74
N ILE A 46 2.24 3.21 4.49
CA ILE A 46 1.74 4.03 3.38
C ILE A 46 0.26 3.71 3.17
N LEU A 47 -0.56 4.76 3.20
CA LEU A 47 -2.01 4.69 3.05
C LEU A 47 -2.39 4.73 1.57
N PRO A 48 -3.45 4.00 1.16
CA PRO A 48 -4.02 4.09 -0.18
C PRO A 48 -4.56 5.50 -0.45
N ALA A 49 -4.74 5.84 -1.72
CA ALA A 49 -5.54 7.00 -2.07
C ALA A 49 -7.02 6.74 -1.79
N PHE A 50 -7.71 7.74 -1.22
CA PHE A 50 -9.16 7.70 -1.06
C PHE A 50 -9.92 8.11 -2.33
N GLY A 51 -9.25 8.81 -3.25
CA GLY A 51 -9.86 9.24 -4.51
C GLY A 51 -9.92 8.10 -5.53
N THR A 52 -11.04 7.96 -6.23
CA THR A 52 -11.26 6.91 -7.25
C THR A 52 -10.48 7.14 -8.55
N PHE A 53 -10.05 8.38 -8.82
CA PHE A 53 -9.38 8.78 -10.07
C PHE A 53 -7.88 9.07 -9.93
N THR A 54 -7.27 8.68 -8.80
CA THR A 54 -5.84 8.90 -8.60
C THR A 54 -5.03 7.79 -9.26
N GLY A 55 -3.90 8.15 -9.88
CA GLY A 55 -2.90 7.17 -10.27
C GLY A 55 -2.41 6.37 -9.06
N MET A 56 -2.03 5.12 -9.30
CA MET A 56 -1.45 4.24 -8.28
C MET A 56 -0.01 3.88 -8.61
N HIS A 57 0.80 3.65 -7.59
CA HIS A 57 2.18 3.21 -7.72
C HIS A 57 2.34 1.78 -7.19
N THR A 58 2.78 0.84 -8.03
CA THR A 58 2.94 -0.55 -7.60
C THR A 58 4.21 -0.68 -6.78
N LEU A 59 4.08 -1.00 -5.50
CA LEU A 59 5.22 -1.29 -4.64
C LEU A 59 5.56 -2.79 -4.69
N GLU A 60 6.84 -3.10 -4.67
CA GLU A 60 7.31 -4.47 -4.58
C GLU A 60 7.17 -4.98 -3.15
N GLN A 61 6.58 -6.16 -2.99
CA GLN A 61 6.47 -6.81 -1.68
C GLN A 61 7.81 -7.44 -1.30
N LYS A 62 8.41 -6.96 -0.21
CA LYS A 62 9.58 -7.57 0.43
C LYS A 62 9.15 -8.32 1.69
N LYS A 63 9.98 -9.26 2.16
CA LYS A 63 9.71 -10.06 3.38
C LYS A 63 9.44 -9.21 4.63
N GLU A 64 10.01 -8.02 4.67
CA GLU A 64 9.90 -7.06 5.78
C GLU A 64 8.63 -6.21 5.70
N ASN A 65 7.83 -6.38 4.64
CA ASN A 65 6.64 -5.58 4.41
C ASN A 65 5.38 -6.44 4.49
N GLU A 66 4.37 -5.92 5.16
CA GLU A 66 3.04 -6.48 5.17
C GLU A 66 2.17 -5.67 4.21
N VAL A 67 1.52 -6.36 3.28
CA VAL A 67 0.65 -5.73 2.28
C VAL A 67 -0.77 -6.18 2.53
N PHE A 68 -1.68 -5.22 2.59
CA PHE A 68 -3.11 -5.47 2.77
C PHE A 68 -3.85 -4.91 1.56
N ALA A 69 -4.27 -5.77 0.65
CA ALA A 69 -5.05 -5.38 -0.52
C ALA A 69 -6.47 -4.97 -0.12
N ILE A 70 -6.99 -3.94 -0.77
CA ILE A 70 -8.38 -3.52 -0.63
C ILE A 70 -9.15 -4.10 -1.81
N ALA A 71 -10.09 -4.99 -1.51
CA ALA A 71 -10.95 -5.65 -2.47
C ALA A 71 -12.40 -5.35 -2.08
N GLU A 72 -13.01 -4.39 -2.76
CA GLU A 72 -14.38 -3.93 -2.49
C GLU A 72 -14.55 -3.50 -1.02
N ASP A 73 -15.32 -4.25 -0.24
CA ASP A 73 -15.61 -4.01 1.18
C ASP A 73 -14.66 -4.77 2.12
N GLN A 74 -13.64 -5.44 1.58
CA GLN A 74 -12.71 -6.28 2.34
C GLN A 74 -11.27 -5.80 2.29
N VAL A 75 -10.56 -6.09 3.39
CA VAL A 75 -9.11 -5.93 3.51
C VAL A 75 -8.48 -7.30 3.64
N ILE A 76 -7.67 -7.68 2.66
CA ILE A 76 -7.06 -9.01 2.55
C ILE A 76 -5.55 -8.86 2.76
N LYS A 77 -5.01 -9.56 3.77
CA LYS A 77 -3.55 -9.66 3.95
C LYS A 77 -2.97 -10.61 2.91
N LEU A 78 -1.92 -10.18 2.21
CA LEU A 78 -1.22 -10.93 1.16
C LEU A 78 0.06 -11.61 1.65
#